data_AF-A0A1G6T466-F1
#
_entry.id   AF-A0A1G6T466-F1
#
_cell.length_a   1.000
_cell.length_b   1.000
_cell.length_c   1.000
_cell.angle_alpha   90.00
_cell.angle_beta   90.00
_cell.angle_gamma   90.00
#
_symmetry.space_group_name_H-M   'P 1'
#
loop_
_entity.id
_entity.type
_entity.pdbx_description
1 polymer ?
#
loop_
_entity_poly.entity_id
_entity_poly.type
_entity_poly.pdbx_seq_one_letter_code
_entity_poly.pdbx_strand_id
1 'polypeptide(L)'
;MVADSRTPALNSVVSHSVFTQKFKATGDAYDRILEMPTFGHSENHVALQITDFLCSSVLSPMATSTYRPGYINSVHVHARDEDIRKLYAPRIKALSYRYNDGLRPKGGLTVNDAIQQRHGGLMFRP
;
A
#
# COMPACT_ATOMS: atom_id res chain seq x y z
N MET A 1 13.59 -11.98 8.61
CA MET A 1 12.58 -12.16 9.67
C MET A 1 13.22 -12.86 10.84
N VAL A 2 13.13 -12.30 12.05
CA VAL A 2 13.65 -12.90 13.28
C VAL A 2 12.46 -13.41 14.09
N ALA A 3 12.29 -14.72 14.15
CA ALA A 3 11.25 -15.36 14.94
C ALA A 3 11.71 -15.49 16.40
N ASP A 4 11.78 -14.37 17.12
CA ASP A 4 12.00 -14.36 18.56
C ASP A 4 10.76 -13.84 19.28
N SER A 5 10.06 -14.73 19.99
CA SER A 5 8.87 -14.42 20.79
C SER A 5 9.14 -14.49 22.30
N ARG A 6 10.40 -14.71 22.72
CA ARG A 6 10.76 -14.87 24.13
C ARG A 6 10.74 -13.55 24.89
N THR A 7 11.06 -12.45 24.21
CA THR A 7 11.16 -11.10 24.81
C THR A 7 10.58 -10.01 23.88
N PRO A 8 9.26 -10.04 23.61
CA PRO A 8 8.61 -9.14 22.64
C PRO A 8 8.82 -7.64 22.92
N ALA A 9 8.94 -7.23 24.19
CA ALA A 9 9.23 -5.84 24.54
C ALA A 9 10.59 -5.36 24.03
N LEU A 10 11.62 -6.22 24.04
CA LEU A 10 12.96 -5.88 23.54
C LEU A 10 12.98 -5.76 22.02
N ASN A 11 12.20 -6.60 21.33
CA ASN A 11 12.04 -6.52 19.87
C ASN A 11 11.50 -5.16 19.44
N SER A 12 10.50 -4.62 20.16
CA SER A 12 9.92 -3.29 19.88
C SER A 12 10.97 -2.18 19.97
N VAL A 13 11.78 -2.18 21.04
CA VAL A 13 12.85 -1.19 21.25
C VAL A 13 13.90 -1.27 20.13
N VAL A 14 14.36 -2.48 19.79
CA VAL A 14 15.34 -2.69 18.73
C VAL A 14 14.79 -2.25 17.37
N SER A 15 13.57 -2.67 17.00
CA SER A 15 12.93 -2.23 15.76
C SER A 15 12.79 -0.72 15.69
N HIS A 16 12.41 -0.06 16.80
CA HIS A 16 12.29 1.39 16.85
C HIS A 16 13.65 2.08 16.66
N SER A 17 14.70 1.65 17.37
CA SER A 17 16.03 2.23 17.24
C SER A 17 16.60 2.05 15.83
N VAL A 18 16.48 0.85 15.24
CA VAL A 18 17.00 0.61 13.88
C VAL A 18 16.20 1.42 12.86
N PHE A 19 14.87 1.54 13.01
CA PHE A 19 14.03 2.39 12.16
C PHE A 19 14.50 3.85 12.21
N THR A 20 14.58 4.43 13.40
CA THR A 20 14.99 5.82 13.58
C THR A 20 16.38 6.07 13.00
N GLN A 21 17.35 5.18 13.23
CA GLN A 21 18.71 5.35 12.71
C GLN A 21 18.81 5.18 11.19
N LYS A 22 17.92 4.39 10.57
CA LYS A 22 17.86 4.19 9.11
C LYS A 22 17.15 5.35 8.39
N PHE A 23 16.12 5.93 9.00
CA PHE A 23 15.25 6.93 8.36
C PHE A 23 15.40 8.35 8.94
N LYS A 24 16.37 8.60 9.84
CA LYS A 24 16.67 9.94 10.36
C LYS A 24 17.06 10.90 9.23
N ALA A 25 16.84 12.19 9.46
CA ALA A 25 17.15 13.24 8.47
C ALA A 25 18.62 13.30 8.06
N THR A 26 19.55 12.83 8.92
CA THR A 26 20.98 12.77 8.60
C THR A 26 21.37 11.59 7.71
N GLY A 27 20.41 10.75 7.31
CA GLY A 27 20.60 9.63 6.39
C GLY A 27 20.66 8.27 7.08
N ASP A 28 20.89 7.24 6.26
CA ASP A 28 20.86 5.84 6.64
C ASP A 28 22.16 5.41 7.35
N ALA A 29 22.07 5.08 8.64
CA ALA A 29 23.20 4.56 9.41
C ALA A 29 23.49 3.05 9.17
N TYR A 30 22.63 2.34 8.44
CA TYR A 30 22.68 0.90 8.24
C TYR A 30 22.49 0.53 6.75
N ASP A 31 23.47 0.90 5.94
CA ASP A 31 23.52 0.68 4.48
C ASP A 31 23.45 -0.81 4.06
N ARG A 32 23.93 -1.72 4.92
CA ARG A 32 23.88 -3.18 4.69
C ARG A 32 22.57 -3.83 5.12
N ILE A 33 21.74 -3.12 5.87
CA ILE A 33 20.42 -3.60 6.26
C ILE A 33 19.45 -3.16 5.18
N LEU A 34 19.16 -4.02 4.20
CA LEU A 34 18.27 -3.67 3.09
C LEU A 34 16.84 -3.38 3.56
N GLU A 35 16.36 -4.15 4.54
CA GLU A 35 14.99 -4.05 5.06
C GLU A 35 14.99 -4.01 6.59
N MET A 36 13.95 -3.39 7.16
CA MET A 36 13.75 -3.37 8.61
C MET A 36 13.64 -4.80 9.17
N PRO A 37 14.30 -5.10 10.32
CA PRO A 37 14.13 -6.37 10.97
C PRO A 37 12.67 -6.55 11.40
N THR A 38 12.03 -7.54 10.79
CA THR A 38 10.67 -7.98 11.08
C THR A 38 10.73 -9.04 12.18
N PHE A 39 10.07 -8.78 13.31
CA PHE A 39 9.93 -9.76 14.40
C PHE A 39 8.54 -10.41 14.33
N GLY A 40 8.43 -11.66 14.79
CA GLY A 40 7.15 -12.38 14.84
C GLY A 40 6.09 -11.70 15.74
N HIS A 41 6.53 -10.84 16.68
CA HIS A 41 5.70 -9.97 17.49
C HIS A 41 6.28 -8.56 17.40
N SER A 42 5.71 -7.72 16.54
CA SER A 42 6.24 -6.38 16.25
C SER A 42 5.11 -5.38 16.09
N GLU A 43 5.06 -4.45 17.04
CA GLU A 43 4.22 -3.25 17.01
C GLU A 43 4.65 -2.25 15.92
N ASN A 44 5.80 -2.48 15.28
CA ASN A 44 6.33 -1.66 14.19
C ASN A 44 5.71 -2.01 12.82
N HIS A 45 4.80 -2.98 12.74
CA HIS A 45 4.13 -3.38 11.50
C HIS A 45 2.77 -2.72 11.26
N VAL A 46 2.37 -1.77 12.11
CA VAL A 46 1.10 -1.03 11.93
C VAL A 46 0.99 -0.44 10.53
N ALA A 47 2.06 0.15 9.97
CA ALA A 47 2.03 0.68 8.61
C ALA A 47 1.86 -0.40 7.53
N LEU A 48 2.45 -1.58 7.72
CA LEU A 48 2.25 -2.72 6.82
C LEU A 48 0.84 -3.29 6.93
N GLN A 49 0.29 -3.39 8.14
CA GLN A 49 -1.09 -3.83 8.36
C GLN A 49 -2.08 -2.84 7.75
N ILE A 50 -1.89 -1.54 7.96
CA ILE A 50 -2.68 -0.48 7.31
C ILE A 50 -2.58 -0.62 5.79
N THR A 51 -1.39 -0.87 5.26
CA THR A 51 -1.19 -1.07 3.81
C THR A 51 -1.92 -2.31 3.31
N ASP A 52 -1.84 -3.43 4.03
CA ASP A 52 -2.53 -4.66 3.68
C ASP A 52 -4.05 -4.47 3.69
N PHE A 53 -4.59 -3.83 4.73
CA PHE A 53 -6.01 -3.46 4.79
C PHE A 53 -6.40 -2.53 3.64
N LEU A 54 -5.62 -1.48 3.38
CA LEU A 54 -5.90 -0.53 2.31
C LEU A 54 -5.92 -1.21 0.94
N CYS A 55 -4.93 -2.05 0.67
CA CYS A 55 -4.80 -2.76 -0.59
C CYS A 55 -5.90 -3.80 -0.77
N SER A 56 -6.17 -4.62 0.24
CA SER A 56 -7.12 -5.74 0.16
C SER A 56 -8.58 -5.29 0.21
N SER A 57 -8.92 -4.34 1.10
CA SER A 57 -10.32 -3.96 1.36
C SER A 57 -10.81 -2.76 0.55
N VAL A 58 -9.90 -1.92 0.03
CA VAL A 58 -10.28 -0.70 -0.71
C VAL A 58 -9.74 -0.72 -2.13
N LEU A 59 -8.41 -0.79 -2.32
CA LEU A 59 -7.82 -0.63 -3.65
C LEU A 59 -8.14 -1.80 -4.58
N SER A 60 -8.13 -3.04 -4.07
CA SER A 60 -8.46 -4.22 -4.86
C SER A 60 -9.92 -4.19 -5.34
N PRO A 61 -10.96 -3.98 -4.49
CA PRO A 61 -12.34 -3.78 -4.95
C PRO A 61 -12.52 -2.62 -5.93
N MET A 62 -11.83 -1.49 -5.70
CA MET A 62 -11.84 -0.37 -6.63
C MET A 62 -11.28 -0.76 -8.01
N ALA A 63 -10.20 -1.51 -8.04
CA ALA A 63 -9.58 -1.98 -9.26
C ALA A 63 -10.42 -3.07 -9.96
N THR A 64 -10.99 -4.02 -9.24
CA THR A 64 -11.83 -5.09 -9.82
C THR A 64 -13.09 -4.52 -10.46
N SER A 65 -13.80 -3.64 -9.76
CA SER A 65 -15.01 -2.98 -10.29
C SER A 65 -14.73 -2.08 -11.49
N THR A 66 -13.54 -1.50 -11.58
CA THR A 66 -13.16 -0.60 -12.69
C THR A 66 -12.63 -1.36 -13.89
N TYR A 67 -11.71 -2.30 -13.67
CA TYR A 67 -10.89 -2.86 -14.75
C TYR A 67 -11.34 -4.24 -15.25
N ARG A 68 -12.17 -4.97 -14.50
CA ARG A 68 -12.56 -6.34 -14.84
C ARG A 68 -13.93 -6.58 -15.47
N PRO A 69 -14.94 -5.69 -15.44
CA PRO A 69 -16.27 -6.03 -15.96
C PRO A 69 -16.22 -6.60 -17.38
N GLY A 70 -16.74 -7.82 -17.58
CA GLY A 70 -16.86 -8.49 -18.88
C GLY A 70 -15.70 -9.41 -19.30
N TYR A 71 -14.61 -9.52 -18.52
CA TYR A 71 -13.41 -10.25 -18.94
C TYR A 71 -13.00 -11.40 -18.00
N ILE A 72 -13.32 -11.32 -16.71
CA ILE A 72 -12.91 -12.32 -15.72
C ILE A 72 -14.11 -12.62 -14.81
N ASN A 73 -14.59 -13.87 -14.85
CA ASN A 73 -15.53 -14.41 -13.88
C ASN A 73 -14.76 -15.11 -12.76
N SER A 74 -14.75 -14.52 -11.56
CA SER A 74 -14.04 -15.04 -10.39
C SER A 74 -14.91 -14.88 -9.15
N VAL A 75 -14.82 -15.85 -8.23
CA VAL A 75 -15.50 -15.82 -6.93
C VAL A 75 -15.05 -14.65 -6.03
N HIS A 76 -13.90 -14.04 -6.33
CA HIS A 76 -13.35 -12.90 -5.60
C HIS A 76 -13.76 -11.54 -6.18
N VAL A 77 -14.67 -11.52 -7.16
CA VAL A 77 -15.19 -10.29 -7.77
C VAL A 77 -16.67 -10.19 -7.44
N HIS A 78 -17.07 -9.08 -6.83
CA HIS A 78 -18.46 -8.87 -6.42
C HIS A 78 -18.99 -7.57 -7.01
N ALA A 79 -20.27 -7.57 -7.42
CA ALA A 79 -20.91 -6.36 -7.94
C ALA A 79 -20.87 -5.20 -6.94
N ARG A 80 -20.87 -5.51 -5.63
CA ARG A 80 -20.76 -4.52 -4.53
C ARG A 80 -19.39 -3.85 -4.41
N ASP A 81 -18.37 -4.33 -5.13
CA ASP A 81 -17.06 -3.66 -5.19
C ASP A 81 -17.19 -2.25 -5.78
N GLU A 82 -18.23 -2.01 -6.60
CA GLU A 82 -18.56 -0.69 -7.12
C GLU A 82 -19.00 0.29 -6.02
N ASP A 83 -19.70 -0.19 -4.98
CA ASP A 83 -20.12 0.64 -3.85
C ASP A 83 -18.91 1.13 -3.05
N ILE A 84 -17.93 0.24 -2.85
CA ILE A 84 -16.64 0.59 -2.23
C ILE A 84 -15.93 1.66 -3.06
N ARG A 85 -15.90 1.51 -4.40
CA ARG A 85 -15.31 2.52 -5.28
C ARG A 85 -15.99 3.87 -5.14
N LYS A 86 -17.32 3.93 -5.25
CA LYS A 86 -18.08 5.18 -5.13
C LYS A 86 -17.82 5.88 -3.80
N LEU A 87 -17.75 5.11 -2.71
CA LEU A 87 -17.56 5.65 -1.37
C LEU A 87 -16.13 6.16 -1.12
N TYR A 88 -15.11 5.40 -1.53
CA TYR A 88 -13.72 5.66 -1.13
C TYR A 88 -12.86 6.32 -2.19
N ALA A 89 -13.24 6.28 -3.48
CA ALA A 89 -12.47 6.90 -4.55
C ALA A 89 -12.10 8.38 -4.29
N PRO A 90 -13.02 9.26 -3.83
CA PRO A 90 -12.67 10.64 -3.54
C PRO A 90 -11.63 10.76 -2.42
N ARG A 91 -11.74 9.92 -1.38
CA ARG A 91 -10.86 9.93 -0.20
C ARG A 91 -9.46 9.43 -0.54
N ILE A 92 -9.37 8.32 -1.28
CA ILE A 92 -8.09 7.77 -1.75
C ILE A 92 -7.39 8.75 -2.69
N LYS A 93 -8.15 9.41 -3.58
CA LYS A 93 -7.59 10.44 -4.46
C LYS A 93 -7.00 11.62 -3.66
N ALA A 94 -7.67 12.04 -2.59
CA ALA A 94 -7.19 13.12 -1.71
C ALA A 94 -5.93 12.72 -0.91
N LEU A 95 -5.81 11.44 -0.51
CA LEU A 95 -4.61 10.91 0.17
C LEU A 95 -3.42 10.69 -0.77
N SER A 96 -3.66 10.61 -2.09
CA SER A 96 -2.62 10.31 -3.06
C SER A 96 -1.72 11.53 -3.31
N TYR A 97 -0.47 11.45 -2.85
CA TYR A 97 0.53 12.47 -3.15
C TYR A 97 0.90 12.44 -4.64
N ARG A 98 0.72 13.58 -5.33
CA ARG A 98 1.11 13.77 -6.72
C ARG A 98 2.01 14.99 -6.82
N TYR A 99 3.06 14.87 -7.63
CA TYR A 99 4.04 15.93 -7.84
C TYR A 99 4.38 16.03 -9.32
N ASN A 100 4.85 17.20 -9.77
CA ASN A 100 5.31 17.39 -11.15
C ASN A 100 6.83 17.27 -11.18
N ASP A 101 7.37 16.43 -12.08
CA ASP A 101 8.82 16.30 -12.29
C ASP A 101 9.37 17.21 -13.39
N GLY A 102 8.53 18.11 -13.93
CA GLY A 102 8.86 19.02 -15.03
C GLY A 102 8.41 18.52 -16.39
N LEU A 103 8.21 17.21 -16.57
CA LEU A 103 7.72 16.62 -17.82
C LEU A 103 6.31 16.05 -17.66
N ARG A 104 6.05 15.35 -16.55
CA ARG A 104 4.76 14.69 -16.30
C ARG A 104 4.41 14.70 -14.81
N PRO A 105 3.11 14.82 -14.46
CA PRO A 105 2.66 14.55 -13.11
C PRO A 105 2.94 13.08 -12.74
N LYS A 106 3.69 12.88 -11.66
CA LYS A 106 4.10 11.61 -11.07
C LYS A 106 3.51 11.44 -9.67
N GLY A 107 3.66 10.24 -9.13
CA GLY A 107 3.15 9.86 -7.82
C GLY A 107 1.69 9.39 -7.82
N GLY A 108 1.21 9.07 -6.63
CA GLY A 108 -0.09 8.44 -6.41
C GLY A 108 -0.11 6.97 -6.83
N LEU A 109 -1.31 6.48 -7.15
CA LEU A 109 -1.53 5.10 -7.56
C LEU A 109 -1.35 4.93 -9.07
N THR A 110 -0.54 3.95 -9.44
CA THR A 110 -0.31 3.53 -10.83
C THR A 110 -1.03 2.21 -11.08
N VAL A 111 -1.71 2.10 -12.21
CA VAL A 111 -2.39 0.87 -12.64
C VAL A 111 -1.75 0.39 -13.93
N ASN A 112 -1.54 -0.92 -14.02
CA ASN A 112 -1.19 -1.61 -15.25
C ASN A 112 -2.37 -2.52 -15.65
N ASP A 113 -3.22 -2.03 -16.56
CA ASP A 113 -4.30 -2.82 -17.16
C ASP A 113 -3.77 -3.47 -18.45
N ALA A 114 -3.17 -4.65 -18.32
CA ALA A 114 -2.56 -5.35 -19.44
C ALA A 114 -3.58 -5.79 -20.51
N ILE A 115 -4.86 -5.94 -20.14
CA ILE A 115 -5.90 -6.49 -21.02
C ILE A 115 -6.52 -5.39 -21.88
N GLN A 116 -7.03 -4.32 -21.25
CA GLN A 116 -7.72 -3.25 -21.97
C GLN A 116 -6.88 -1.97 -22.11
N GLN A 117 -5.66 -1.94 -21.57
CA GLN A 117 -4.74 -0.81 -21.68
C GLN A 117 -5.34 0.51 -21.17
N ARG A 118 -6.20 0.44 -20.15
CA ARG A 118 -6.89 1.62 -19.60
C ARG A 118 -6.07 2.33 -18.55
N HIS A 119 -6.22 3.65 -18.47
CA HIS A 119 -5.44 4.48 -17.57
C HIS A 119 -5.90 4.39 -16.10
N GLY A 120 -4.96 4.56 -15.16
CA GLY A 120 -5.21 4.50 -13.70
C GLY A 120 -6.25 5.49 -13.17
N GLY A 121 -6.45 6.63 -13.86
CA GLY A 121 -7.43 7.64 -13.46
C GLY A 121 -8.89 7.17 -13.45
N LEU A 122 -9.21 6.02 -14.07
CA LEU A 122 -10.58 5.49 -14.10
C LEU A 122 -11.08 5.05 -12.73
N MET A 123 -10.19 4.63 -11.82
CA MET A 123 -10.59 4.24 -10.45
C MET A 123 -11.23 5.38 -9.67
N PHE A 124 -11.02 6.63 -10.10
CA PHE A 124 -11.48 7.83 -9.41
C PHE A 124 -12.57 8.60 -10.14
N ARG A 125 -13.11 8.03 -11.23
CA ARG A 125 -14.27 8.62 -11.92
C ARG A 125 -15.56 8.21 -11.20
N PRO A 126 -16.57 9.10 -11.14
CA PRO A 126 -17.88 8.75 -10.61
C PRO A 126 -18.56 7.63 -11.40
#